data_AF-A0A8D2L131-F1
#
_entry.id   AF-A0A8D2L131-F1
#
_cell.length_a   1.000
_cell.length_b   1.000
_cell.length_c   1.000
_cell.angle_alpha   90.00
_cell.angle_beta   90.00
_cell.angle_gamma   90.00
#
_symmetry.space_group_name_H-M   'P 1'
#
loop_
_entity.id
_entity.type
_entity.pdbx_description
1 polymer ?
#
loop_
_entity_poly.entity_id
_entity_poly.type
_entity_poly.pdbx_seq_one_letter_code
_entity_poly.pdbx_strand_id
1 'polypeptide(L)'
;MACCLRTRPARLLLISVFLAELVGAYKLNVPKVLLPFSREKQVPFVLGAEGGCYSWFSTRHDTVSIEPLYENGTVCSQKALLTTRSSQATKLSSVVIAEEIVTGHLLRCDIIVDLIAHIEIVSRTREIYVEDSPLELSVRALDAEGNTFSSLEGMEFEWSIAKDDEMENLELSIKCGLFRFLKYSEAEYSPPDYMVEMESEEKQGDRILVSGIRTGAAVIKVRIQEPIYKKVAAALVRLLVLENIFLMPSYDVYLLVGAYIKYKVGKIIQGKVTGRFFTGTGQHGPHS
;
A
#
# COMPACT_ATOMS: atom_id res chain seq x y z
N MET A 1 18.58 26.70 85.14
CA MET A 1 18.29 25.40 84.50
C MET A 1 16.79 25.16 84.57
N ALA A 2 16.07 25.33 83.46
CA ALA A 2 14.67 24.91 83.33
C ALA A 2 14.30 24.77 81.84
N CYS A 3 13.51 23.74 81.56
CA CYS A 3 13.03 23.26 80.26
C CYS A 3 12.50 24.31 79.28
N CYS A 4 12.77 24.13 77.99
CA CYS A 4 11.88 24.57 76.91
C CYS A 4 11.56 23.40 75.96
N LEU A 5 10.27 23.06 75.89
CA LEU A 5 9.67 22.06 75.03
C LEU A 5 9.40 22.62 73.62
N ARG A 6 10.08 22.03 72.62
CA ARG A 6 9.59 21.53 71.32
C ARG A 6 8.26 22.09 70.74
N THR A 7 8.32 22.76 69.58
CA THR A 7 7.27 22.71 68.52
C THR A 7 7.79 23.02 67.09
N ARG A 8 7.82 21.95 66.27
CA ARG A 8 7.64 21.77 64.80
C ARG A 8 8.18 22.79 63.76
N PRO A 9 8.87 22.32 62.69
CA PRO A 9 9.11 23.12 61.49
C PRO A 9 7.89 23.07 60.56
N ALA A 10 7.37 24.23 60.15
CA ALA A 10 6.35 24.33 59.11
C ALA A 10 7.00 24.03 57.75
N ARG A 11 6.71 22.85 57.18
CA ARG A 11 7.02 22.53 55.78
C ARG A 11 6.06 23.34 54.89
N LEU A 12 6.59 24.31 54.15
CA LEU A 12 5.91 24.90 53.00
C LEU A 12 5.76 23.81 51.93
N LEU A 13 4.56 23.28 51.76
CA LEU A 13 4.19 22.45 50.62
C LEU A 13 3.93 23.38 49.42
N LEU A 14 4.93 23.54 48.55
CA LEU A 14 4.73 24.03 47.19
C LEU A 14 3.97 22.94 46.42
N ILE A 15 2.65 23.08 46.34
CA ILE A 15 1.84 22.31 45.40
C ILE A 15 2.07 22.94 44.03
N SER A 16 3.08 22.44 43.30
CA SER A 16 3.18 22.68 41.87
C SER A 16 2.07 21.87 41.19
N VAL A 17 0.93 22.52 40.95
CA VAL A 17 -0.08 22.01 40.03
C VAL A 17 0.56 22.07 38.63
N PHE A 18 1.17 20.97 38.21
CA PHE A 18 1.40 20.73 36.80
C PHE A 18 0.02 20.49 36.18
N LEU A 19 -0.64 21.57 35.76
CA LEU A 19 -1.58 21.50 34.66
C LEU A 19 -0.73 21.19 33.42
N ALA A 20 -0.47 19.89 33.21
CA ALA A 20 -0.14 19.42 31.89
C ALA A 20 -1.43 19.59 31.08
N GLU A 21 -1.60 20.76 30.46
CA GLU A 21 -2.51 20.87 29.34
C GLU A 21 -2.06 19.80 28.34
N LEU A 22 -2.90 18.79 28.15
CA LEU A 22 -2.90 17.99 26.94
C LEU A 22 -3.30 18.94 25.80
N VAL A 23 -2.40 19.85 25.42
CA VAL A 23 -2.51 20.54 24.14
C VAL A 23 -2.14 19.49 23.11
N GLY A 24 -3.13 18.72 22.68
CA GLY A 24 -3.01 17.89 21.50
C GLY A 24 -2.54 18.79 20.36
N ALA A 25 -1.45 18.41 19.69
CA ALA A 25 -0.94 19.21 18.60
C ALA A 25 -1.96 19.20 17.45
N TYR A 26 -2.40 20.39 17.01
CA TYR A 26 -3.30 20.55 15.86
C TYR A 26 -2.53 20.30 14.57
N LYS A 27 -2.77 19.15 13.93
CA LYS A 27 -2.02 18.74 12.74
C LYS A 27 -2.94 18.07 11.74
N LEU A 28 -2.74 18.35 10.46
CA LEU A 28 -3.34 17.55 9.38
C LEU A 28 -2.42 16.37 9.04
N ASN A 29 -3.01 15.25 8.62
CA ASN A 29 -2.27 14.08 8.15
C ASN A 29 -1.45 14.37 6.89
N VAL A 30 -1.89 15.32 6.06
CA VAL A 30 -1.20 15.72 4.83
C VAL A 30 -1.34 17.23 4.57
N PRO A 31 -0.30 17.89 4.02
CA PRO A 31 -0.36 19.30 3.63
C PRO A 31 -0.95 19.52 2.23
N LYS A 32 -0.85 18.53 1.35
CA LYS A 32 -1.31 18.59 -0.04
C LYS A 32 -1.88 17.25 -0.50
N VAL A 33 -2.92 17.30 -1.31
CA VAL A 33 -3.57 16.11 -1.90
C VAL A 33 -3.69 16.31 -3.41
N LEU A 34 -3.30 15.30 -4.17
CA LEU A 34 -3.45 15.25 -5.62
C LEU A 34 -4.42 14.12 -5.96
N LEU A 35 -5.60 14.45 -6.49
CA LEU A 35 -6.65 13.49 -6.85
C LEU A 35 -6.82 13.41 -8.37
N PRO A 36 -7.06 12.20 -8.91
CA PRO A 36 -7.26 12.05 -10.34
C PRO A 36 -8.62 12.59 -10.76
N PHE A 37 -8.67 13.22 -11.93
CA PHE A 37 -9.92 13.54 -12.59
C PHE A 37 -10.58 12.24 -13.08
N SER A 38 -11.86 12.06 -12.80
CA SER A 38 -12.67 10.96 -13.35
C SER A 38 -14.07 11.47 -13.65
N ARG A 39 -14.66 11.00 -14.76
CA ARG A 39 -16.03 11.34 -15.17
C ARG A 39 -17.07 10.43 -14.54
N GLU A 40 -16.69 9.19 -14.31
CA GLU A 40 -17.62 8.12 -13.90
C GLU A 40 -17.54 7.84 -12.41
N LYS A 41 -16.37 8.06 -11.79
CA LYS A 41 -16.11 7.76 -10.40
C LYS A 41 -15.68 9.02 -9.65
N GLN A 42 -16.07 9.10 -8.39
CA GLN A 42 -15.59 10.13 -7.48
C GLN A 42 -14.55 9.49 -6.59
N VAL A 43 -13.27 9.83 -6.80
CA VAL A 43 -12.19 9.20 -6.04
C VAL A 43 -12.15 9.80 -4.65
N PRO A 44 -12.37 9.00 -3.59
CA PRO A 44 -12.39 9.49 -2.23
C PRO A 44 -10.98 9.69 -1.68
N PHE A 45 -10.86 10.60 -0.71
CA PHE A 45 -9.68 10.74 0.14
C PHE A 45 -10.09 11.22 1.54
N VAL A 46 -9.65 10.52 2.59
CA VAL A 46 -9.94 10.91 3.97
C VAL A 46 -8.87 11.89 4.47
N LEU A 47 -9.26 13.15 4.62
CA LEU A 47 -8.44 14.16 5.28
C LEU A 47 -8.66 14.05 6.79
N GLY A 48 -7.57 13.87 7.54
CA GLY A 48 -7.60 13.68 8.99
C GLY A 48 -6.88 14.80 9.71
N ALA A 49 -7.45 15.24 10.83
CA ALA A 49 -6.84 16.18 11.74
C ALA A 49 -6.63 15.54 13.12
N GLU A 50 -5.47 15.78 13.72
CA GLU A 50 -5.11 15.35 15.07
C GLU A 50 -5.46 16.44 16.09
N GLY A 51 -6.05 16.02 17.22
CA GLY A 51 -6.41 16.91 18.33
C GLY A 51 -7.54 17.90 17.97
N GLY A 52 -8.32 18.34 18.96
CA GLY A 52 -9.41 19.29 18.72
C GLY A 52 -10.59 18.72 17.93
N CYS A 53 -11.48 19.61 17.50
CA CYS A 53 -12.69 19.27 16.74
C CYS A 53 -12.94 20.34 15.67
N TYR A 54 -13.11 19.94 14.41
CA TYR A 54 -13.02 20.87 13.29
C TYR A 54 -14.33 21.01 12.51
N SER A 55 -14.56 22.23 12.03
CA SER A 55 -15.47 22.54 10.93
C SER A 55 -14.66 22.62 9.64
N TRP A 56 -15.20 22.09 8.54
CA TRP A 56 -14.46 21.96 7.28
C TRP A 56 -15.06 22.84 6.18
N PHE A 57 -14.20 23.55 5.46
CA PHE A 57 -14.59 24.45 4.39
C PHE A 57 -13.72 24.26 3.14
N SER A 58 -14.31 24.37 1.95
CA SER A 58 -13.60 24.35 0.66
C SER A 58 -13.73 25.72 0.01
N THR A 59 -12.62 26.27 -0.49
CA THR A 59 -12.66 27.51 -1.28
C THR A 59 -13.40 27.34 -2.62
N ARG A 60 -13.51 26.11 -3.14
CA ARG A 60 -14.06 25.78 -4.46
C ARG A 60 -14.84 24.46 -4.45
N HIS A 61 -16.16 24.56 -4.31
CA HIS A 61 -17.08 23.42 -4.31
C HIS A 61 -17.25 22.73 -5.68
N ASP A 62 -16.86 23.40 -6.76
CA ASP A 62 -16.83 22.85 -8.13
C ASP A 62 -15.65 21.89 -8.36
N THR A 63 -14.62 21.95 -7.51
CA THR A 63 -13.41 21.13 -7.62
C THR A 63 -13.49 19.91 -6.70
N VAL A 64 -13.85 20.11 -5.43
CA VAL A 64 -13.89 19.08 -4.40
C VAL A 64 -15.07 19.31 -3.45
N SER A 65 -15.84 18.24 -3.18
CA SER A 65 -16.84 18.20 -2.10
C SER A 65 -16.20 17.68 -0.82
N ILE A 66 -16.72 18.18 0.31
CA ILE A 66 -16.27 17.79 1.65
C ILE A 66 -17.48 17.23 2.39
N GLU A 67 -17.34 16.03 2.93
CA GLU A 67 -18.31 15.40 3.83
C GLU A 67 -17.65 15.12 5.19
N PRO A 68 -17.94 15.93 6.23
CA PRO A 68 -17.41 15.70 7.56
C PRO A 68 -17.88 14.34 8.13
N LEU A 69 -16.95 13.55 8.67
CA LEU A 69 -17.24 12.27 9.30
C LEU A 69 -17.45 12.47 10.80
N TYR A 70 -18.69 12.81 11.17
CA TYR A 70 -19.06 13.07 12.56
C TYR A 70 -19.02 11.80 13.41
N GLU A 71 -18.46 11.92 14.61
CA GLU A 71 -18.64 10.91 15.65
C GLU A 71 -19.96 11.17 16.38
N ASN A 72 -20.69 10.10 16.71
CA ASN A 72 -22.06 10.08 17.25
C ASN A 72 -22.52 11.37 17.97
N GLY A 73 -23.27 12.22 17.24
CA GLY A 73 -23.94 13.40 17.79
C GLY A 73 -23.09 14.66 17.96
N THR A 74 -21.86 14.68 17.45
CA THR A 74 -20.99 15.87 17.45
C THR A 74 -21.34 16.84 16.32
N VAL A 75 -21.07 18.13 16.54
CA VAL A 75 -21.27 19.22 15.56
C VAL A 75 -20.03 19.53 14.72
N CYS A 76 -18.94 18.80 14.96
CA CYS A 76 -17.63 18.98 14.34
C CYS A 76 -16.98 17.59 14.17
N SER A 77 -15.96 17.47 13.33
CA SER A 77 -15.30 16.19 13.09
C SER A 77 -13.78 16.32 13.03
N GLN A 78 -13.10 15.22 13.33
CA GLN A 78 -11.65 15.11 13.13
C GLN A 78 -11.28 14.57 11.76
N LYS A 79 -12.24 13.98 11.04
CA LYS A 79 -12.04 13.46 9.69
C LYS A 79 -13.08 14.06 8.75
N ALA A 80 -12.70 14.26 7.51
CA ALA A 80 -13.60 14.61 6.44
C ALA A 80 -13.26 13.82 5.18
N LEU A 81 -14.29 13.30 4.53
CA LEU A 81 -14.18 12.63 3.25
C LEU A 81 -14.18 13.70 2.15
N LEU A 82 -13.12 13.72 1.36
CA LEU A 82 -13.00 14.55 0.16
C LEU A 82 -13.40 13.72 -1.05
N THR A 83 -14.28 14.25 -1.89
CA THR A 83 -14.70 13.61 -3.15
C THR A 83 -14.49 14.58 -4.32
N THR A 84 -13.90 14.08 -5.41
CA THR A 84 -13.65 14.90 -6.61
C THR A 84 -14.97 15.25 -7.30
N ARG A 85 -15.17 16.53 -7.63
CA ARG A 85 -16.40 17.02 -8.31
C ARG A 85 -16.12 17.78 -9.62
N SER A 86 -14.88 17.77 -10.10
CA SER A 86 -14.52 18.49 -11.32
C SER A 86 -15.33 18.01 -12.52
N SER A 87 -15.89 18.95 -13.28
CA SER A 87 -16.53 18.69 -14.58
C SER A 87 -15.56 18.86 -15.75
N GLN A 88 -14.39 19.45 -15.51
CA GLN A 88 -13.40 19.79 -16.52
C GLN A 88 -12.17 18.90 -16.40
N ALA A 89 -11.76 18.32 -17.53
CA ALA A 89 -10.54 17.54 -17.65
C ALA A 89 -9.29 18.45 -17.73
N THR A 90 -9.13 19.31 -16.73
CA THR A 90 -8.05 20.29 -16.61
C THR A 90 -7.58 20.32 -15.16
N LYS A 91 -6.32 20.76 -14.97
CA LYS A 91 -5.76 20.96 -13.63
C LYS A 91 -6.55 22.02 -12.88
N LEU A 92 -7.18 21.63 -11.77
CA LEU A 92 -7.89 22.51 -10.87
C LEU A 92 -7.25 22.46 -9.48
N SER A 93 -7.40 23.54 -8.73
CA SER A 93 -6.92 23.61 -7.34
C SER A 93 -7.96 24.26 -6.45
N SER A 94 -8.10 23.71 -5.25
CA SER A 94 -8.90 24.24 -4.15
C SER A 94 -8.07 24.19 -2.87
N VAL A 95 -8.44 24.99 -1.89
CA VAL A 95 -7.91 24.91 -0.54
C VAL A 95 -9.02 24.43 0.38
N VAL A 96 -8.71 23.40 1.18
CA VAL A 96 -9.56 22.94 2.28
C VAL A 96 -9.02 23.52 3.58
N ILE A 97 -9.91 24.12 4.36
CA ILE A 97 -9.61 24.73 5.65
C ILE A 97 -10.35 23.93 6.72
N ALA A 98 -9.63 23.53 7.77
CA ALA A 98 -10.19 22.95 8.98
C ALA A 98 -10.07 23.98 10.10
N GLU A 99 -11.20 24.46 10.60
CA GLU A 99 -11.29 25.44 11.68
C GLU A 99 -11.65 24.73 12.98
N GLU A 100 -10.78 24.79 13.97
CA GLU A 100 -11.05 24.24 15.29
C GLU A 100 -12.07 25.12 16.02
N ILE A 101 -13.16 24.51 16.50
CA ILE A 101 -14.37 25.24 16.91
C ILE A 101 -14.22 26.07 18.21
N VAL A 102 -13.24 25.79 19.06
CA VAL A 102 -13.09 26.46 20.37
C VAL A 102 -12.10 27.62 20.29
N THR A 103 -10.98 27.39 19.64
CA THR A 103 -9.81 28.27 19.53
C THR A 103 -9.82 29.09 18.24
N GLY A 104 -10.58 28.66 17.22
CA GLY A 104 -10.54 29.24 15.88
C GLY A 104 -9.25 28.94 15.13
N HIS A 105 -8.46 27.95 15.56
CA HIS A 105 -7.21 27.60 14.89
C HIS A 105 -7.48 27.03 13.50
N LEU A 106 -6.82 27.58 12.48
CA LEU A 106 -7.01 27.20 11.09
C LEU A 106 -5.88 26.30 10.60
N LEU A 107 -6.24 25.11 10.14
CA LEU A 107 -5.36 24.22 9.39
C LEU A 107 -5.73 24.27 7.90
N ARG A 108 -4.71 24.17 7.04
CA ARG A 108 -4.86 24.32 5.59
C ARG A 108 -4.30 23.12 4.84
N CYS A 109 -5.06 22.61 3.87
CA CYS A 109 -4.62 21.60 2.92
C CYS A 109 -4.90 22.07 1.48
N ASP A 110 -3.88 22.04 0.61
CA ASP A 110 -4.08 22.34 -0.81
C ASP A 110 -4.51 21.06 -1.56
N ILE A 111 -5.65 21.12 -2.24
CA ILE A 111 -6.21 20.03 -3.04
C ILE A 111 -6.03 20.36 -4.51
N ILE A 112 -5.47 19.42 -5.26
CA ILE A 112 -5.26 19.53 -6.71
C ILE A 112 -6.00 18.38 -7.36
N VAL A 113 -6.78 18.67 -8.40
CA VAL A 113 -7.41 17.66 -9.25
C VAL A 113 -6.77 17.76 -10.62
N ASP A 114 -6.22 16.66 -11.13
CA ASP A 114 -5.49 16.64 -12.40
C ASP A 114 -5.66 15.33 -13.17
N LEU A 115 -5.19 15.29 -14.41
CA LEU A 115 -5.21 14.10 -15.26
C LEU A 115 -4.00 13.21 -14.98
N ILE A 116 -4.25 11.90 -14.96
CA ILE A 116 -3.20 10.89 -14.98
C ILE A 116 -2.49 10.90 -16.34
N ALA A 117 -1.18 11.09 -16.32
CA ALA A 117 -0.33 11.04 -17.50
C ALA A 117 0.38 9.69 -17.66
N HIS A 118 0.76 9.06 -16.55
CA HIS A 118 1.50 7.80 -16.54
C HIS A 118 1.08 6.92 -15.36
N ILE A 119 1.18 5.60 -15.51
CA ILE A 119 0.96 4.62 -14.43
C ILE A 119 2.13 3.65 -14.33
N GLU A 120 2.34 3.11 -13.15
CA GLU A 120 3.40 2.15 -12.83
C GLU A 120 2.86 1.06 -11.91
N ILE A 121 3.43 -0.14 -11.99
CA ILE A 121 3.13 -1.21 -11.06
C ILE A 121 4.18 -1.21 -9.94
N VAL A 122 3.71 -1.01 -8.71
CA VAL A 122 4.50 -1.13 -7.48
C VAL A 122 4.35 -2.53 -6.91
N SER A 123 5.49 -3.13 -6.57
CA SER A 123 5.61 -4.48 -6.02
C SER A 123 6.65 -4.50 -4.91
N ARG A 124 6.48 -5.37 -3.91
CA ARG A 124 7.47 -5.58 -2.83
C ARG A 124 8.61 -6.50 -3.23
N THR A 125 8.39 -7.39 -4.20
CA THR A 125 9.38 -8.33 -4.75
C THR A 125 9.09 -8.58 -6.23
N ARG A 126 10.08 -9.03 -6.98
CA ARG A 126 9.95 -9.50 -8.38
C ARG A 126 9.92 -11.03 -8.50
N GLU A 127 10.06 -11.72 -7.37
CA GLU A 127 10.13 -13.17 -7.29
C GLU A 127 8.96 -13.69 -6.45
N ILE A 128 8.30 -14.73 -6.95
CA ILE A 128 7.21 -15.44 -6.29
C ILE A 128 7.56 -16.92 -6.30
N TYR A 129 7.18 -17.67 -5.27
CA TYR A 129 7.36 -19.11 -5.26
C TYR A 129 6.09 -19.84 -5.72
N VAL A 130 6.27 -20.99 -6.37
CA VAL A 130 5.15 -21.86 -6.77
C VAL A 130 4.33 -22.28 -5.54
N GLU A 131 3.01 -22.10 -5.62
CA GLU A 131 2.06 -22.51 -4.57
C GLU A 131 2.38 -21.93 -3.17
N ASP A 132 2.95 -20.73 -3.15
CA ASP A 132 3.24 -19.95 -1.94
C ASP A 132 2.23 -18.80 -1.79
N SER A 133 2.38 -18.01 -0.73
CA SER A 133 1.58 -16.81 -0.49
C SER A 133 1.58 -15.87 -1.72
N PRO A 134 0.43 -15.30 -2.09
CA PRO A 134 0.32 -14.40 -3.24
C PRO A 134 1.09 -13.09 -3.02
N LEU A 135 1.55 -12.53 -4.13
CA LEU A 135 2.12 -11.18 -4.18
C LEU A 135 1.01 -10.15 -4.43
N GLU A 136 0.96 -9.13 -3.59
CA GLU A 136 0.18 -7.92 -3.84
C GLU A 136 0.92 -7.00 -4.83
N LEU A 137 0.26 -6.66 -5.93
CA LEU A 137 0.66 -5.61 -6.86
C LEU A 137 -0.28 -4.41 -6.68
N SER A 138 0.25 -3.20 -6.80
CA SER A 138 -0.52 -1.96 -6.73
C SER A 138 -0.15 -1.01 -7.86
N VAL A 139 -1.09 -0.16 -8.27
CA VAL A 139 -0.85 0.88 -9.26
C VAL A 139 -0.40 2.16 -8.57
N ARG A 140 0.65 2.77 -9.09
CA ARG A 140 1.02 4.16 -8.82
C ARG A 140 0.72 4.99 -10.06
N ALA A 141 -0.10 6.03 -9.93
CA ALA A 141 -0.36 6.97 -11.01
C ALA A 141 0.46 8.25 -10.82
N LEU A 142 0.86 8.86 -11.93
CA LEU A 142 1.64 10.09 -12.00
C LEU A 142 0.97 11.12 -12.92
N ASP A 143 1.04 12.40 -12.53
CA ASP A 143 0.65 13.52 -13.40
C ASP A 143 1.75 13.81 -14.46
N ALA A 144 1.53 14.81 -15.30
CA ALA A 144 2.47 15.18 -16.36
C ALA A 144 3.82 15.71 -15.81
N GLU A 145 3.84 16.16 -14.55
CA GLU A 145 5.04 16.63 -13.86
C GLU A 145 5.75 15.52 -13.06
N GLY A 146 5.20 14.30 -13.03
CA GLY A 146 5.75 13.17 -12.29
C GLY A 146 5.36 13.13 -10.81
N ASN A 147 4.36 13.90 -10.37
CA ASN A 147 3.83 13.84 -9.01
C ASN A 147 2.90 12.65 -8.84
N THR A 148 2.95 12.02 -7.66
CA THR A 148 2.12 10.83 -7.36
C THR A 148 0.74 11.23 -6.86
N PHE A 149 -0.30 10.63 -7.45
CA PHE A 149 -1.67 10.77 -6.99
C PHE A 149 -1.84 10.17 -5.60
N SER A 150 -2.57 10.87 -4.72
CA SER A 150 -2.77 10.50 -3.33
C SER A 150 -3.75 9.34 -3.14
N SER A 151 -4.66 9.14 -4.09
CA SER A 151 -5.64 8.05 -4.06
C SER A 151 -6.03 7.65 -5.49
N LEU A 152 -6.29 6.37 -5.67
CA LEU A 152 -6.88 5.77 -6.88
C LEU A 152 -8.11 4.92 -6.54
N GLU A 153 -8.65 5.10 -5.33
CA GLU A 153 -9.74 4.29 -4.80
C GLU A 153 -10.99 4.42 -5.69
N GLY A 154 -11.59 3.28 -6.02
CA GLY A 154 -12.78 3.21 -6.87
C GLY A 154 -12.54 3.38 -8.38
N MET A 155 -11.30 3.64 -8.82
CA MET A 155 -10.96 3.60 -10.25
C MET A 155 -10.84 2.15 -10.73
N GLU A 156 -11.29 1.92 -11.96
CA GLU A 156 -11.26 0.60 -12.59
C GLU A 156 -10.00 0.40 -13.43
N PHE A 157 -9.33 -0.72 -13.20
CA PHE A 157 -8.13 -1.15 -13.91
C PHE A 157 -8.36 -2.52 -14.53
N GLU A 158 -7.69 -2.78 -15.65
CA GLU A 158 -7.65 -4.11 -16.26
C GLU A 158 -6.26 -4.70 -16.06
N TRP A 159 -6.20 -5.78 -15.28
CA TRP A 159 -5.00 -6.58 -15.06
C TRP A 159 -4.99 -7.78 -15.99
N SER A 160 -3.91 -7.93 -16.75
CA SER A 160 -3.74 -9.02 -17.70
C SER A 160 -2.30 -9.51 -17.71
N ILE A 161 -2.09 -10.73 -18.21
CA ILE A 161 -0.75 -11.24 -18.51
C ILE A 161 -0.43 -10.83 -19.95
N ALA A 162 0.67 -10.13 -20.17
CA ALA A 162 1.08 -9.69 -21.50
C ALA A 162 1.32 -10.92 -22.39
N LYS A 163 0.79 -10.87 -23.62
CA LYS A 163 1.05 -11.87 -24.66
C LYS A 163 2.35 -11.50 -25.39
N ASP A 164 3.09 -12.52 -25.81
CA ASP A 164 4.43 -12.41 -26.44
C ASP A 164 4.47 -11.50 -27.69
N ASP A 165 3.33 -11.20 -28.32
CA ASP A 165 3.26 -10.44 -29.57
C ASP A 165 3.76 -8.98 -29.48
N GLU A 166 3.97 -8.42 -28.27
CA GLU A 166 4.58 -7.09 -28.06
C GLU A 166 6.08 -7.15 -27.69
N MET A 167 6.71 -8.33 -27.68
CA MET A 167 8.14 -8.49 -27.35
C MET A 167 8.82 -9.51 -28.29
N GLU A 168 9.21 -9.05 -29.48
CA GLU A 168 9.87 -9.81 -30.56
C GLU A 168 11.24 -10.46 -30.21
N ASN A 169 11.65 -10.55 -28.94
CA ASN A 169 12.89 -11.23 -28.58
C ASN A 169 12.92 -11.72 -27.13
N LEU A 170 12.08 -12.71 -26.80
CA LEU A 170 12.49 -13.76 -25.88
C LEU A 170 11.64 -15.01 -26.10
N GLU A 171 12.23 -16.04 -26.70
CA GLU A 171 11.66 -17.39 -26.74
C GLU A 171 11.43 -17.93 -25.32
N LEU A 172 10.28 -17.64 -24.71
CA LEU A 172 9.77 -18.35 -23.54
C LEU A 172 8.23 -18.40 -23.60
N SER A 173 7.71 -18.93 -24.71
CA SER A 173 6.32 -19.34 -24.77
C SER A 173 6.11 -20.52 -23.82
N ILE A 174 5.51 -20.29 -22.65
CA ILE A 174 4.82 -21.35 -21.91
C ILE A 174 3.49 -20.79 -21.41
N LYS A 175 2.45 -21.06 -22.21
CA LYS A 175 1.03 -21.33 -21.89
C LYS A 175 0.44 -20.62 -20.66
N CYS A 176 -0.73 -19.99 -20.88
CA CYS A 176 -1.75 -19.73 -19.85
C CYS A 176 -1.61 -20.65 -18.63
N GLY A 177 -1.31 -20.07 -17.46
CA GLY A 177 -1.14 -20.81 -16.21
C GLY A 177 0.24 -20.72 -15.55
N LEU A 178 1.06 -19.69 -15.83
CA LEU A 178 2.23 -19.36 -14.99
C LEU A 178 1.79 -18.67 -13.69
N PHE A 179 0.90 -17.68 -13.83
CA PHE A 179 0.31 -16.92 -12.73
C PHE A 179 -1.21 -17.12 -12.68
N ARG A 180 -1.78 -16.98 -11.48
CA ARG A 180 -3.23 -16.84 -11.26
C ARG A 180 -3.51 -15.56 -10.48
N PHE A 181 -4.35 -14.70 -11.03
CA PHE A 181 -4.93 -13.59 -10.29
C PHE A 181 -5.93 -14.13 -9.28
N LEU A 182 -5.86 -13.61 -8.05
CA LEU A 182 -6.77 -13.95 -6.96
C LEU A 182 -7.65 -12.77 -6.63
N LYS A 183 -8.91 -13.06 -6.32
CA LYS A 183 -9.77 -12.15 -5.56
C LYS A 183 -9.34 -12.17 -4.09
N TYR A 184 -9.53 -11.07 -3.37
CA TYR A 184 -9.31 -11.01 -1.93
C TYR A 184 -10.23 -11.96 -1.18
N SER A 185 -11.46 -12.16 -1.68
CA SER A 185 -12.39 -13.17 -1.16
C SER A 185 -11.87 -14.62 -1.23
N GLU A 186 -10.91 -14.92 -2.10
CA GLU A 186 -10.25 -16.24 -2.21
C GLU A 186 -8.96 -16.33 -1.37
N ALA A 187 -8.50 -15.23 -0.81
CA ALA A 187 -7.22 -15.12 -0.13
C ALA A 187 -7.39 -14.97 1.39
N GLU A 188 -6.34 -15.30 2.14
CA GLU A 188 -6.32 -15.19 3.60
C GLU A 188 -5.97 -13.75 4.08
N TYR A 189 -6.23 -12.73 3.26
CA TYR A 189 -5.87 -11.34 3.52
C TYR A 189 -7.10 -10.43 3.49
N SER A 190 -7.17 -9.49 4.43
CA SER A 190 -8.27 -8.52 4.49
C SER A 190 -8.13 -7.48 3.37
N PRO A 191 -9.13 -7.33 2.48
CA PRO A 191 -9.17 -6.23 1.52
C PRO A 191 -9.49 -4.90 2.21
N PRO A 192 -9.11 -3.75 1.61
CA PRO A 192 -9.75 -2.47 1.87
C PRO A 192 -11.24 -2.48 1.50
N ASP A 193 -12.05 -1.67 2.17
CA ASP A 193 -13.52 -1.64 2.00
C ASP A 193 -13.93 -1.42 0.54
N TYR A 194 -13.32 -0.45 -0.15
CA TYR A 194 -13.61 -0.15 -1.56
C TYR A 194 -13.29 -1.31 -2.51
N MET A 195 -12.34 -2.18 -2.14
CA MET A 195 -11.97 -3.33 -2.97
C MET A 195 -13.04 -4.43 -2.90
N VAL A 196 -13.73 -4.56 -1.77
CA VAL A 196 -14.87 -5.47 -1.61
C VAL A 196 -16.01 -5.06 -2.54
N GLU A 197 -16.31 -3.76 -2.60
CA GLU A 197 -17.33 -3.21 -3.50
C GLU A 197 -16.95 -3.46 -4.97
N MET A 198 -15.70 -3.19 -5.35
CA MET A 198 -15.20 -3.43 -6.71
C MET A 198 -15.31 -4.91 -7.12
N GLU A 199 -14.94 -5.85 -6.23
CA GLU A 199 -15.06 -7.28 -6.51
C GLU A 199 -16.52 -7.72 -6.64
N SER A 200 -17.44 -7.11 -5.88
CA SER A 200 -18.88 -7.39 -5.99
C SER A 200 -19.48 -6.97 -7.33
N GLU A 201 -18.88 -5.96 -7.98
CA GLU A 201 -19.22 -5.50 -9.33
C GLU A 201 -18.45 -6.27 -10.43
N GLU A 202 -17.67 -7.30 -10.08
CA GLU A 202 -16.76 -8.03 -11.00
C GLU A 202 -15.71 -7.12 -11.66
N LYS A 203 -15.31 -6.05 -10.96
CA LYS A 203 -14.29 -5.08 -11.41
C LYS A 203 -12.99 -5.30 -10.66
N GLN A 204 -11.89 -4.82 -11.26
CA GLN A 204 -10.57 -4.84 -10.63
C GLN A 204 -10.14 -3.41 -10.30
N GLY A 205 -9.63 -3.21 -9.08
CA GLY A 205 -9.16 -1.92 -8.59
C GLY A 205 -7.67 -1.66 -8.83
N ASP A 206 -7.14 -0.70 -8.08
CA ASP A 206 -5.74 -0.30 -8.10
C ASP A 206 -4.78 -1.37 -7.54
N ARG A 207 -5.31 -2.43 -6.91
CA ARG A 207 -4.51 -3.54 -6.36
C ARG A 207 -5.01 -4.88 -6.84
N ILE A 208 -4.08 -5.83 -6.98
CA ILE A 208 -4.40 -7.23 -7.28
C ILE A 208 -3.46 -8.20 -6.60
N LEU A 209 -3.96 -9.38 -6.28
CA LEU A 209 -3.19 -10.49 -5.75
C LEU A 209 -2.80 -11.46 -6.88
N VAL A 210 -1.53 -11.87 -6.91
CA VAL A 210 -0.97 -12.76 -7.93
C VAL A 210 -0.29 -13.94 -7.27
N SER A 211 -0.66 -15.16 -7.65
CA SER A 211 -0.02 -16.40 -7.20
C SER A 211 0.76 -17.08 -8.32
N GLY A 212 1.90 -17.69 -7.97
CA GLY A 212 2.69 -18.50 -8.89
C GLY A 212 2.18 -19.94 -8.96
N ILE A 213 1.82 -20.40 -10.15
CA ILE A 213 1.36 -21.79 -10.39
C ILE A 213 2.51 -22.65 -10.92
N ARG A 214 3.36 -22.08 -11.77
CA ARG A 214 4.46 -22.80 -12.43
C ARG A 214 5.67 -21.90 -12.55
N THR A 215 6.86 -22.50 -12.53
CA THR A 215 8.10 -21.76 -12.71
C THR A 215 8.25 -21.16 -14.09
N GLY A 216 8.92 -20.00 -14.13
CA GLY A 216 9.17 -19.23 -15.35
C GLY A 216 8.98 -17.74 -15.14
N ALA A 217 9.16 -16.95 -16.19
CA ALA A 217 8.97 -15.51 -16.14
C ALA A 217 7.74 -15.12 -16.98
N ALA A 218 6.95 -14.19 -16.49
CA ALA A 218 5.95 -13.52 -17.31
C ALA A 218 5.82 -12.05 -16.94
N VAL A 219 5.24 -11.29 -17.87
CA VAL A 219 5.02 -9.86 -17.71
C VAL A 219 3.55 -9.63 -17.42
N ILE A 220 3.26 -8.93 -16.34
CA ILE A 220 1.92 -8.48 -15.98
C ILE A 220 1.74 -7.07 -16.52
N LYS A 221 0.55 -6.83 -17.09
CA LYS A 221 0.13 -5.59 -17.73
C LYS A 221 -1.09 -5.05 -17.03
N VAL A 222 -1.07 -3.75 -16.72
CA VAL A 222 -2.24 -3.04 -16.18
C VAL A 222 -2.57 -1.82 -17.03
N ARG A 223 -3.87 -1.57 -17.23
CA ARG A 223 -4.42 -0.42 -17.95
C ARG A 223 -5.54 0.22 -17.16
N ILE A 224 -5.71 1.53 -17.29
CA ILE A 224 -6.89 2.24 -16.78
C ILE A 224 -8.05 1.97 -17.75
N GLN A 225 -9.20 1.54 -17.23
CA GLN A 225 -10.38 1.25 -18.08
C GLN A 225 -11.14 2.50 -18.51
N GLU A 226 -11.06 3.58 -17.72
CA GLU A 226 -11.84 4.78 -17.98
C GLU A 226 -11.54 5.42 -19.36
N PRO A 227 -12.57 5.78 -20.16
CA PRO A 227 -12.38 6.22 -21.55
C PRO A 227 -11.45 7.42 -21.75
N ILE A 228 -11.40 8.34 -20.78
CA ILE A 228 -10.53 9.53 -20.85
C ILE A 228 -9.05 9.16 -20.84
N TYR A 229 -8.70 8.04 -20.20
CA TYR A 229 -7.32 7.57 -20.04
C TYR A 229 -6.91 6.53 -21.09
N LYS A 230 -7.70 6.35 -22.16
CA LYS A 230 -7.39 5.40 -23.25
C LYS A 230 -6.01 5.61 -23.90
N LYS A 231 -5.47 6.84 -23.84
CA LYS A 231 -4.15 7.19 -24.39
C LYS A 231 -3.00 6.97 -23.40
N VAL A 232 -3.28 6.75 -22.12
CA VAL A 232 -2.25 6.45 -21.10
C VAL A 232 -1.70 5.07 -21.40
N ALA A 233 -0.37 4.96 -21.46
CA ALA A 233 0.29 3.69 -21.72
C ALA A 233 0.02 2.68 -20.60
N ALA A 234 -0.06 1.40 -20.97
CA ALA A 234 -0.16 0.33 -20.00
C ALA A 234 1.14 0.21 -19.19
N ALA A 235 1.03 0.00 -17.88
CA ALA A 235 2.20 -0.33 -17.08
C ALA A 235 2.51 -1.83 -17.17
N LEU A 236 3.79 -2.16 -17.18
CA LEU A 236 4.30 -3.52 -17.30
C LEU A 236 5.24 -3.86 -16.15
N VAL A 237 5.12 -5.05 -15.59
CA VAL A 237 6.07 -5.57 -14.60
C VAL A 237 6.42 -7.02 -14.92
N ARG A 238 7.72 -7.30 -15.04
CA ARG A 238 8.22 -8.66 -15.17
C ARG A 238 8.35 -9.28 -13.78
N LEU A 239 7.74 -10.45 -13.61
CA LEU A 239 7.83 -11.28 -12.41
C LEU A 239 8.42 -12.64 -12.76
N LEU A 240 9.09 -13.25 -11.79
CA LEU A 240 9.72 -14.56 -11.89
C LEU A 240 9.11 -15.52 -10.86
N VAL A 241 8.63 -16.67 -11.33
CA VAL A 241 8.17 -17.75 -10.46
C VAL A 241 9.27 -18.77 -10.29
N LEU A 242 9.62 -19.05 -9.03
CA LEU A 242 10.69 -19.95 -8.62
C LEU A 242 10.15 -21.16 -7.88
N GLU A 243 10.93 -22.25 -7.90
CA GLU A 243 10.70 -23.38 -7.00
C GLU A 243 11.24 -23.04 -5.60
N ASN A 244 10.46 -23.30 -4.54
CA ASN A 244 10.94 -23.16 -3.18
C ASN A 244 11.68 -24.43 -2.72
N ILE A 245 12.94 -24.56 -3.14
CA ILE A 245 13.80 -25.70 -2.82
C ILE A 245 14.90 -25.33 -1.82
N PHE A 246 15.29 -26.28 -0.98
CA PHE A 246 16.36 -26.11 -0.01
C PHE A 246 17.11 -27.42 0.25
N LEU A 247 18.36 -27.30 0.70
CA LEU A 247 19.22 -28.44 1.03
C LEU A 247 19.19 -28.71 2.54
N MET A 248 19.26 -29.99 2.91
CA MET A 248 19.47 -30.44 4.28
C MET A 248 20.76 -31.28 4.36
N PRO A 249 21.71 -30.99 5.25
CA PRO A 249 21.67 -29.88 6.21
C PRO A 249 21.73 -28.51 5.52
N SER A 250 21.00 -27.55 6.07
CA SER A 250 20.91 -26.16 5.56
C SER A 250 21.95 -25.23 6.22
N TYR A 251 22.87 -25.80 6.99
CA TYR A 251 23.96 -25.11 7.65
C TYR A 251 25.28 -25.43 6.96
N ASP A 252 26.30 -24.59 7.19
CA ASP A 252 27.63 -24.78 6.62
C ASP A 252 28.24 -26.11 7.09
N VAL A 253 28.72 -26.92 6.15
CA VAL A 253 29.39 -28.20 6.44
C VAL A 253 30.83 -28.14 5.99
N TYR A 254 31.75 -28.35 6.92
CA TYR A 254 33.18 -28.42 6.67
C TYR A 254 33.58 -29.88 6.46
N LEU A 255 34.23 -30.19 5.33
CA LEU A 255 34.61 -31.55 4.94
C LEU A 255 36.12 -31.66 4.76
N LEU A 256 36.70 -32.74 5.30
CA LEU A 256 38.09 -33.10 5.04
C LEU A 256 38.25 -33.70 3.64
N VAL A 257 39.48 -33.68 3.11
CA VAL A 257 39.79 -34.28 1.81
C VAL A 257 39.46 -35.78 1.83
N GLY A 258 38.62 -36.21 0.89
CA GLY A 258 38.13 -37.60 0.79
C GLY A 258 36.88 -37.92 1.62
N ALA A 259 36.33 -36.95 2.37
CA ALA A 259 35.09 -37.14 3.11
C ALA A 259 33.84 -36.98 2.22
N TYR A 260 32.75 -37.66 2.62
CA TYR A 260 31.47 -37.62 1.90
C TYR A 260 30.38 -36.98 2.77
N ILE A 261 29.51 -36.20 2.12
CA ILE A 261 28.32 -35.64 2.75
C ILE A 261 27.06 -36.20 2.09
N LYS A 262 26.10 -36.60 2.91
CA LYS A 262 24.76 -36.96 2.47
C LYS A 262 23.85 -35.75 2.67
N TYR A 263 23.35 -35.19 1.58
CA TYR A 263 22.36 -34.12 1.62
C TYR A 263 20.97 -34.61 1.21
N LYS A 264 19.94 -33.83 1.53
CA LYS A 264 18.57 -34.02 1.04
C LYS A 264 18.10 -32.75 0.38
N VAL A 265 17.30 -32.89 -0.67
CA VAL A 265 16.61 -31.75 -1.29
C VAL A 265 15.17 -31.77 -0.76
N GLY A 266 14.80 -30.71 -0.05
CA GLY A 266 13.44 -30.42 0.35
C GLY A 266 12.81 -29.42 -0.62
N LYS A 267 11.50 -29.54 -0.84
CA LYS A 267 10.66 -28.54 -1.50
C LYS A 267 9.58 -28.10 -0.51
N ILE A 268 9.32 -26.81 -0.41
CA ILE A 268 8.20 -26.26 0.38
C ILE A 268 7.04 -26.00 -0.57
N ILE A 269 5.86 -26.50 -0.22
CA ILE A 269 4.60 -26.26 -0.91
C ILE A 269 3.57 -25.89 0.16
N GLN A 270 2.98 -24.69 0.10
CA GLN A 270 1.97 -24.23 1.07
C GLN A 270 2.37 -24.46 2.54
N GLY A 271 3.62 -24.12 2.89
CA GLY A 271 4.16 -24.31 4.24
C GLY A 271 4.48 -25.76 4.65
N LYS A 272 4.28 -26.76 3.78
CA LYS A 272 4.63 -28.17 4.03
C LYS A 272 5.91 -28.57 3.30
N VAL A 273 6.82 -29.21 4.02
CA VAL A 273 8.09 -29.73 3.46
C VAL A 273 7.88 -31.11 2.86
N THR A 274 8.21 -31.25 1.58
CA THR A 274 8.25 -32.53 0.86
C THR A 274 9.68 -32.82 0.43
N GLY A 275 10.27 -33.95 0.84
CA GLY A 275 11.67 -34.27 0.58
C GLY A 275 11.87 -35.53 -0.27
N ARG A 276 12.88 -35.52 -1.15
CA ARG A 276 13.42 -36.74 -1.79
C ARG A 276 14.89 -36.93 -1.44
N PHE A 277 15.31 -38.18 -1.30
CA PHE A 277 16.70 -38.53 -1.02
C PHE A 277 17.53 -38.45 -2.29
N PHE A 278 18.64 -37.73 -2.23
CA PHE A 278 19.67 -37.73 -3.28
C PHE A 278 21.04 -37.92 -2.62
N THR A 279 21.87 -38.77 -3.21
CA THR A 279 23.28 -38.93 -2.79
C THR A 279 24.16 -38.33 -3.86
N GLY A 280 24.71 -37.14 -3.60
CA GLY A 280 25.68 -36.50 -4.51
C GLY A 280 27.11 -36.56 -3.96
N THR A 281 28.08 -36.73 -4.86
CA THR A 281 29.50 -36.75 -4.55
C THR A 281 30.10 -35.36 -4.70
N GLY A 282 30.52 -34.73 -3.59
CA GLY A 282 31.37 -33.55 -3.65
C GLY A 282 32.84 -33.98 -3.74
N GLN A 283 33.44 -33.94 -4.94
CA GLN A 283 34.89 -34.07 -5.08
C GLN A 283 35.51 -32.69 -4.91
N HIS A 284 36.21 -32.46 -3.80
CA HIS A 284 37.16 -31.37 -3.73
C HIS A 284 38.37 -31.76 -4.58
N GLY A 285 38.45 -31.21 -5.80
CA GLY A 285 39.64 -31.37 -6.64
C GLY A 285 40.86 -30.77 -5.92
N PRO A 286 42.05 -31.38 -6.04
CA PRO A 286 43.26 -30.79 -5.49
C PRO A 286 43.53 -29.47 -6.20
N HIS A 287 43.69 -28.40 -5.44
CA HIS A 287 44.37 -27.21 -5.94
C HIS A 287 45.81 -27.61 -6.26
N SER A 288 46.14 -27.64 -7.55
CA SER A 288 47.50 -27.67 -8.08
C SER A 288 47.94 -26.27 -8.46
#